data_AF-F3ZKK2-F1
#
_entry.id   AF-F3ZKK2-F1
#
_cell.length_a   1.000
_cell.length_b   1.000
_cell.length_c   1.000
_cell.angle_alpha   90.00
_cell.angle_beta   90.00
_cell.angle_gamma   90.00
#
_symmetry.space_group_name_H-M   'P 1'
#
loop_
_entity.id
_entity.type
_entity.pdbx_description
1 polymer ?
#
loop_
_entity_poly.entity_id
_entity_poly.type
_entity_poly.pdbx_seq_one_letter_code
_entity_poly.pdbx_strand_id
1 'polypeptide(L)'
;MRETLSSARLAERADEIREAALARTYGNMRVATRKPATAAATPGLARPLAGMVQAERLRLALAFQCDVREWTTDVAAWTTEVFADSIRTVTGLSGLVLIAVSSDPATA
;
A
#
# COMPACT_ATOMS: atom_id res chain seq x y z
N MET A 1 -17.78 3.72 -18.71
CA MET A 1 -16.74 2.70 -18.95
C MET A 1 -15.74 2.83 -17.82
N ARG A 2 -15.64 1.86 -16.89
CA ARG A 2 -14.67 1.93 -15.77
C ARG A 2 -13.30 1.57 -16.34
N GLU A 3 -12.40 2.53 -16.45
CA GLU A 3 -11.02 2.24 -16.81
C GLU A 3 -10.34 1.53 -15.64
N THR A 4 -10.08 0.24 -15.80
CA THR A 4 -9.15 -0.49 -14.95
C THR A 4 -7.75 -0.04 -15.35
N LEU A 5 -7.16 0.92 -14.61
CA LEU A 5 -5.74 1.23 -14.80
C LEU A 5 -4.93 -0.03 -14.44
N SER A 6 -4.01 -0.40 -15.34
CA SER A 6 -3.13 -1.54 -15.10
C SER A 6 -2.22 -1.24 -13.90
N SER A 7 -1.77 -2.30 -13.21
CA SER A 7 -0.82 -2.16 -12.10
C SER A 7 0.48 -1.43 -12.49
N ALA A 8 0.88 -1.49 -13.76
CA ALA A 8 2.03 -0.76 -14.28
C ALA A 8 1.83 0.76 -14.21
N ARG A 9 0.65 1.26 -14.60
CA ARG A 9 0.33 2.70 -14.50
C ARG A 9 0.23 3.18 -13.05
N LEU A 10 -0.14 2.30 -12.12
CA LEU A 10 -0.10 2.62 -10.69
C LEU A 10 1.33 2.76 -10.17
N ALA A 11 2.22 1.87 -10.58
CA ALA A 11 3.63 1.93 -10.22
C ALA A 11 4.31 3.21 -10.74
N GLU A 12 3.95 3.69 -11.93
CA GLU A 12 4.44 4.95 -12.49
C GLU A 12 4.03 6.19 -11.66
N ARG A 13 2.95 6.08 -10.88
CA ARG A 13 2.42 7.16 -10.02
C ARG A 13 2.75 6.96 -8.55
N ALA A 14 3.60 6.00 -8.21
CA ALA A 14 3.88 5.60 -6.84
C ALA A 14 4.40 6.76 -5.98
N ASP A 15 5.26 7.62 -6.54
CA ASP A 15 5.81 8.76 -5.80
C ASP A 15 4.77 9.86 -5.55
N GLU A 16 3.88 10.12 -6.51
CA GLU A 16 2.79 11.08 -6.30
C GLU A 16 1.76 10.58 -5.29
N ILE A 17 1.45 9.27 -5.32
CA ILE A 17 0.60 8.62 -4.33
C ILE A 17 1.26 8.70 -2.94
N ARG A 18 2.58 8.48 -2.87
CA ARG A 18 3.36 8.61 -1.63
C ARG A 18 3.28 10.04 -1.07
N GLU A 19 3.49 11.06 -1.90
CA GLU A 19 3.40 12.46 -1.47
C GLU A 19 1.99 12.84 -1.03
N ALA A 20 0.96 12.39 -1.76
CA ALA A 20 -0.43 12.59 -1.38
C ALA A 20 -0.78 11.93 -0.03
N ALA A 21 -0.25 10.74 0.24
CA ALA A 21 -0.41 10.06 1.52
C ALA A 21 0.35 10.79 2.63
N LEU A 22 1.61 11.19 2.38
CA LEU A 22 2.44 11.93 3.33
C LEU A 22 1.79 13.24 3.77
N ALA A 23 1.21 13.99 2.84
CA ALA A 23 0.49 15.23 3.16
C ALA A 23 -0.69 15.01 4.13
N ARG A 24 -1.35 13.86 4.05
CA ARG A 24 -2.51 13.49 4.89
C ARG A 24 -2.13 12.94 6.26
N THR A 25 -0.86 12.58 6.47
CA THR A 25 -0.40 12.11 7.79
C THR A 25 -0.03 13.26 8.73
N TYR A 26 0.00 14.51 8.23
CA TYR A 26 0.29 15.72 8.98
C TYR A 26 1.59 15.63 9.81
N GLY A 27 2.61 14.97 9.27
CA GLY A 27 3.92 14.81 9.93
C GLY A 27 4.00 13.70 10.97
N ASN A 28 2.93 12.92 11.18
CA ASN A 28 2.92 11.80 12.14
C ASN A 28 3.51 10.50 11.57
N MET A 29 3.83 10.47 10.27
CA MET A 29 4.32 9.29 9.57
C MET A 29 5.27 9.69 8.46
N ARG A 30 6.39 8.98 8.35
CA ARG A 30 7.24 8.99 7.16
C ARG A 30 6.85 7.85 6.25
N VAL A 31 6.92 8.06 4.95
CA VAL A 31 6.53 7.05 3.96
C VAL A 31 7.63 6.89 2.92
N ALA A 32 8.00 5.65 2.63
CA ALA A 32 8.86 5.28 1.51
C ALA A 32 8.14 4.31 0.57
N THR A 33 8.32 4.49 -0.74
CA THR A 33 7.89 3.52 -1.75
C THR A 33 8.80 2.31 -1.72
N ARG A 34 8.22 1.12 -1.85
CA ARG A 34 8.96 -0.15 -1.94
C ARG A 34 8.59 -0.86 -3.22
N LYS A 35 9.56 -1.57 -3.80
CA LYS A 35 9.27 -2.54 -4.85
C LYS A 35 8.36 -3.61 -4.24
N PRO A 36 7.19 -3.90 -4.82
CA PRO A 36 6.36 -5.00 -4.37
C PRO A 36 7.21 -6.27 -4.33
N ALA A 37 7.44 -6.82 -3.12
CA ALA A 37 8.13 -8.09 -3.00
C ALA A 37 7.28 -9.14 -3.73
N THR A 38 7.88 -9.90 -4.65
CA THR A 38 7.27 -11.14 -5.13
C THR A 38 7.05 -12.01 -3.90
N ALA A 39 5.79 -12.30 -3.58
CA ALA A 39 5.30 -12.89 -2.33
C ALA A 39 6.14 -14.08 -1.83
N ALA A 40 7.23 -13.80 -1.14
CA ALA A 40 8.07 -14.76 -0.43
C ALA A 40 8.95 -13.96 0.55
N ALA A 41 8.79 -14.25 1.84
CA ALA A 41 9.68 -13.83 2.94
C ALA A 41 9.51 -12.40 3.53
N THR A 42 8.40 -12.11 4.21
CA THR A 42 8.42 -11.11 5.30
C THR A 42 7.44 -11.47 6.42
N PRO A 43 7.87 -11.56 7.69
CA PRO A 43 6.97 -11.67 8.84
C PRO A 43 6.16 -10.38 9.03
N GLY A 44 4.84 -10.48 9.07
CA GLY A 44 3.92 -9.35 9.22
C GLY A 44 2.48 -9.79 8.97
N LEU A 45 1.50 -8.88 8.95
CA LEU A 45 0.09 -9.21 8.64
C LEU A 45 -0.12 -9.84 7.25
N ALA A 46 0.92 -9.86 6.42
CA ALA A 46 1.04 -10.69 5.23
C ALA A 46 1.41 -12.16 5.53
N ARG A 47 1.15 -12.68 6.74
CA ARG A 47 1.16 -14.13 6.96
C ARG A 47 0.13 -14.71 5.98
N PRO A 48 0.48 -15.69 5.14
CA PRO A 48 -0.51 -16.37 4.33
C PRO A 48 -1.56 -16.92 5.29
N LEU A 49 -2.72 -16.26 5.37
CA LEU A 49 -3.81 -16.72 6.20
C LEU A 49 -4.29 -18.00 5.53
N ALA A 50 -3.91 -19.14 6.11
CA ALA A 50 -4.27 -20.46 5.61
C ALA A 50 -5.79 -20.47 5.38
N GLY A 51 -6.21 -20.52 4.12
CA GLY A 51 -7.63 -20.51 3.74
C GLY A 51 -8.19 -19.20 3.17
N MET A 52 -7.43 -18.10 3.11
CA MET A 52 -7.84 -16.97 2.28
C MET A 52 -7.30 -17.14 0.86
N VAL A 53 -8.25 -17.38 -0.04
CA VAL A 53 -8.13 -17.18 -1.48
C VAL A 53 -7.32 -15.90 -1.69
N GLN A 54 -6.08 -15.99 -2.18
CA GLN A 54 -5.44 -14.86 -2.85
C GLN A 54 -6.51 -14.33 -3.78
N ALA A 55 -7.03 -13.11 -3.60
CA ALA A 55 -8.13 -12.61 -4.43
C ALA A 55 -7.75 -12.85 -5.90
N GLU A 56 -8.35 -13.87 -6.54
CA GLU A 56 -7.68 -14.85 -7.44
C GLU A 56 -7.00 -14.29 -8.70
N ARG A 57 -7.00 -12.97 -8.88
CA ARG A 57 -6.46 -12.28 -10.04
C ARG A 57 -5.86 -10.89 -9.74
N LEU A 58 -5.82 -10.44 -8.48
CA LEU A 58 -5.25 -9.14 -8.13
C LEU A 58 -3.75 -9.27 -7.82
N ARG A 59 -2.91 -8.72 -8.70
CA ARG A 59 -1.47 -8.60 -8.45
C ARG A 59 -1.23 -7.44 -7.49
N LEU A 60 -0.31 -7.62 -6.54
CA LEU A 60 0.16 -6.55 -5.66
C LEU A 60 0.72 -5.42 -6.53
N ALA A 61 0.05 -4.26 -6.50
CA ALA A 61 0.38 -3.14 -7.37
C ALA A 61 1.45 -2.22 -6.77
N LEU A 62 1.37 -1.99 -5.45
CA LEU A 62 2.21 -1.03 -4.73
C LEU A 62 2.53 -1.57 -3.33
N ALA A 63 3.72 -1.23 -2.83
CA ALA A 63 4.12 -1.47 -1.45
C ALA A 63 4.69 -0.19 -0.85
N PHE A 64 4.30 0.13 0.39
CA PHE A 64 4.74 1.31 1.11
C PHE A 64 5.24 0.94 2.50
N GLN A 65 6.42 1.44 2.84
CA GLN A 65 6.95 1.38 4.19
C GLN A 65 6.58 2.67 4.93
N CYS A 66 6.04 2.53 6.13
CA CYS A 66 5.55 3.61 6.96
C CYS A 66 6.30 3.61 8.30
N ASP A 67 7.05 4.67 8.58
CA ASP A 67 7.72 4.86 9.86
C ASP A 67 6.88 5.79 10.74
N VAL A 68 6.43 5.25 11.87
CA VAL A 68 5.57 5.87 12.87
C VAL A 68 6.07 5.50 14.25
N ARG A 69 5.71 6.29 15.26
CA ARG A 69 6.12 6.05 16.65
C ARG A 69 5.68 4.68 17.19
N GLU A 70 4.48 4.24 16.82
CA GLU A 70 3.91 2.96 17.27
C GLU A 70 3.08 2.35 16.15
N TRP A 71 3.32 1.07 15.86
CA TRP A 71 2.57 0.33 14.85
C TRP A 71 1.57 -0.63 15.50
N THR A 72 0.32 -0.22 15.53
CA THR A 72 -0.82 -1.02 16.03
C THR A 72 -1.74 -1.42 14.87
N THR A 73 -2.69 -2.31 15.13
CA THR A 73 -3.73 -2.65 14.15
C THR A 73 -4.54 -1.44 13.71
N ASP A 74 -4.87 -0.53 14.63
CA ASP A 74 -5.64 0.69 14.32
C ASP A 74 -4.83 1.64 13.44
N VAL A 75 -3.53 1.79 13.71
CA VAL A 75 -2.63 2.58 12.87
C VAL A 75 -2.50 1.94 11.49
N ALA A 76 -2.40 0.61 11.38
CA ALA A 76 -2.34 -0.07 10.10
C ALA A 76 -3.64 0.11 9.27
N ALA A 77 -4.81 0.05 9.92
CA ALA A 77 -6.10 0.29 9.30
C ALA A 77 -6.21 1.74 8.78
N TRP A 78 -5.94 2.72 9.65
CA TRP A 78 -5.92 4.13 9.27
C TRP A 78 -4.93 4.43 8.14
N THR A 79 -3.72 3.86 8.20
CA THR A 79 -2.71 4.00 7.14
C THR A 79 -3.27 3.48 5.80
N THR A 80 -3.94 2.34 5.82
CA THR A 80 -4.55 1.76 4.62
C THR A 80 -5.62 2.69 4.03
N GLU A 81 -6.44 3.33 4.86
CA GLU A 81 -7.44 4.30 4.42
C GLU A 81 -6.81 5.55 3.80
N VAL A 82 -5.72 6.07 4.39
CA VAL A 82 -4.95 7.19 3.84
C VAL A 82 -4.43 6.86 2.43
N PHE A 83 -3.86 5.67 2.22
CA PHE A 83 -3.42 5.25 0.90
C PHE A 83 -4.57 5.04 -0.07
N ALA A 84 -5.69 4.46 0.39
CA ALA A 84 -6.86 4.27 -0.46
C ALA A 84 -7.41 5.62 -0.95
N ASP A 85 -7.52 6.63 -0.09
CA ASP A 85 -7.92 7.99 -0.48
C ASP A 85 -6.91 8.66 -1.43
N SER A 86 -5.61 8.51 -1.12
CA SER A 86 -4.53 9.09 -1.93
C SER A 86 -4.49 8.50 -3.34
N ILE A 87 -4.65 7.18 -3.48
CA ILE A 87 -4.74 6.50 -4.77
C ILE A 87 -5.95 7.03 -5.55
N ARG A 88 -7.13 7.11 -4.93
CA ARG A 88 -8.33 7.64 -5.60
C ARG A 88 -8.13 9.08 -6.06
N THR A 89 -7.55 9.92 -5.22
CA THR A 89 -7.29 11.33 -5.52
C THR A 89 -6.32 11.49 -6.69
N VAL A 90 -5.20 10.76 -6.68
CA VAL A 90 -4.14 10.90 -7.70
C VAL A 90 -4.53 10.27 -9.03
N THR A 91 -5.29 9.18 -9.01
CA THR A 91 -5.50 8.34 -10.21
C THR A 91 -6.94 8.36 -10.74
N GLY A 92 -7.90 8.87 -9.96
CA GLY A 92 -9.33 8.77 -10.29
C GLY A 92 -9.89 7.34 -10.25
N LEU A 93 -9.12 6.36 -9.75
CA LEU A 93 -9.53 4.95 -9.78
C LEU A 93 -10.75 4.68 -8.89
N SER A 94 -11.72 3.97 -9.47
CA SER A 94 -12.88 3.43 -8.75
C SER A 94 -12.87 1.89 -8.67
N GLY A 95 -11.75 1.25 -9.01
CA GLY A 95 -11.57 -0.20 -9.08
C GLY A 95 -10.87 -0.80 -7.86
N LEU A 96 -10.77 -2.13 -7.82
CA LEU A 96 -10.02 -2.85 -6.79
C LEU A 96 -8.51 -2.77 -7.07
N VAL A 97 -7.74 -2.43 -6.04
CA VAL A 97 -6.27 -2.41 -6.08
C VAL A 97 -5.76 -3.14 -4.84
N LEU A 98 -4.78 -4.03 -5.04
CA LEU A 98 -4.06 -4.67 -3.95
C LEU A 98 -2.80 -3.86 -3.63
N ILE A 99 -2.69 -3.36 -2.40
CA ILE A 99 -1.52 -2.66 -1.88
C ILE A 99 -1.00 -3.33 -0.61
N ALA A 100 0.27 -3.11 -0.29
CA ALA A 100 0.87 -3.50 0.98
C ALA A 100 1.35 -2.25 1.72
N VAL A 101 1.04 -2.18 3.02
CA VAL A 101 1.56 -1.16 3.94
C VAL A 101 2.19 -1.87 5.13
N SER A 102 3.40 -1.47 5.50
CA SER A 102 4.14 -2.08 6.61
C SER A 102 4.98 -1.06 7.37
N SER A 103 5.27 -1.32 8.64
CA SER A 103 6.25 -0.56 9.43
C SER A 103 7.66 -1.14 9.40
N ASP A 104 7.84 -2.33 8.83
CA ASP A 104 9.10 -3.06 8.89
C ASP A 104 10.22 -2.27 8.17
N PRO A 105 11.32 -1.90 8.87
CA PRO A 105 12.52 -1.42 8.19
C PRO A 105 13.03 -2.49 7.25
N ALA A 106 13.37 -2.12 6.01
CA ALA A 106 13.96 -3.09 5.08
C ALA A 106 15.16 -3.77 5.74
N THR A 107 15.09 -5.10 5.83
CA THR A 107 16.28 -5.91 6.02
C THR A 107 17.26 -5.57 4.89
N ALA A 108 18.43 -5.08 5.31
CA ALA A 108 19.56 -4.74 4.44
C ALA A 108 20.06 -5.97 3.67
#